data_AF-A0A316Z7A3-F1
#
_entry.id   AF-A0A316Z7A3-F1
#
_cell.length_a   1.000
_cell.length_b   1.000
_cell.length_c   1.000
_cell.angle_alpha   90.00
_cell.angle_beta   90.00
_cell.angle_gamma   90.00
#
_symmetry.space_group_name_H-M   'P 1'
#
loop_
_entity.id
_entity.type
_entity.pdbx_description
1 polymer ?
#
loop_
_entity_poly.entity_id
_entity_poly.type
_entity_poly.pdbx_seq_one_letter_code
_entity_poly.pdbx_strand_id
1 'polypeptide(L)'
;DDALSQISRLQSKLNQRLGPEYIAKRPGFGGGPPVPYLEGWKAIDLANEVFGFNGWSSSIVSLETDFCDVDEQGRVKIGVSCIMRITLRDGTYHEDVGNGAMEGVKSKGQAFQKAKKEAATDALKRTIKSFGKLLGNCMYDKRY
;
A
#
# COMPACT_ATOMS: atom_id res chain seq x y z
N ASP A 1 2.08 14.55 30.88
CA ASP A 1 1.18 15.52 30.21
C ASP A 1 1.53 15.86 28.76
N ASP A 2 2.80 16.01 28.36
CA ASP A 2 3.14 16.31 26.94
C ASP A 2 2.88 15.14 25.96
N ALA A 3 3.23 13.91 26.34
CA ALA A 3 3.03 12.72 25.51
C ALA A 3 1.54 12.44 25.19
N LEU A 4 0.64 12.66 26.16
CA LEU A 4 -0.81 12.50 25.96
C LEU A 4 -1.36 13.55 24.98
N SER A 5 -0.86 14.78 25.05
CA SER A 5 -1.20 15.84 24.09
C SER A 5 -0.77 15.48 22.67
N GLN A 6 0.44 14.95 22.51
CA GLN A 6 0.95 14.49 21.21
C GLN A 6 0.11 13.33 20.63
N ILE A 7 -0.21 12.33 21.44
CA ILE A 7 -1.06 11.20 21.04
C ILE A 7 -2.44 11.71 20.62
N SER A 8 -3.05 12.62 21.38
CA SER A 8 -4.36 13.20 21.06
C SER A 8 -4.33 13.96 19.72
N ARG A 9 -3.26 14.73 19.45
CA ARG A 9 -3.08 15.44 18.18
C ARG A 9 -2.94 14.46 17.00
N LEU A 10 -2.14 13.41 17.16
CA LEU A 10 -1.98 12.35 16.14
C LEU A 10 -3.31 11.64 15.88
N GLN A 11 -4.03 11.26 16.93
CA GLN A 11 -5.34 10.62 16.83
C GLN A 11 -6.35 11.51 16.11
N SER A 12 -6.36 12.81 16.40
CA SER A 12 -7.22 13.79 15.73
C SER A 12 -6.92 13.88 14.24
N LYS A 13 -5.64 13.94 13.84
CA LYS A 13 -5.24 13.88 12.42
C LYS A 13 -5.70 12.58 11.75
N LEU A 14 -5.42 11.43 12.36
CA LEU A 14 -5.75 10.11 11.82
C LEU A 14 -7.26 9.87 11.65
N ASN A 15 -8.09 10.59 12.43
CA ASN A 15 -9.55 10.53 12.33
C ASN A 15 -10.14 11.31 11.15
N GLN A 16 -9.36 12.21 10.53
CA GLN A 16 -9.77 12.92 9.32
C GLN A 16 -9.94 11.93 8.16
N ARG A 17 -10.74 12.32 7.16
CA ARG A 17 -10.94 11.54 5.93
C ARG A 17 -10.14 12.19 4.80
N LEU A 18 -9.76 11.39 3.81
CA LEU A 18 -9.13 11.91 2.60
C LEU A 18 -10.10 12.83 1.86
N GLY A 19 -9.57 13.89 1.25
CA GLY A 19 -10.30 14.65 0.23
C GLY A 19 -10.31 13.90 -1.12
N PRO A 20 -11.24 14.22 -2.02
CA PRO A 20 -11.32 13.60 -3.35
C PRO A 20 -10.02 13.75 -4.18
N GLU A 21 -9.23 14.79 -3.94
CA GLU A 21 -7.94 15.06 -4.58
C GLU A 21 -6.88 13.98 -4.31
N TYR A 22 -7.04 13.19 -3.25
CA TYR A 22 -6.14 12.08 -2.92
C TYR A 22 -6.55 10.75 -3.58
N ILE A 23 -7.77 10.65 -4.11
CA ILE A 23 -8.35 9.40 -4.61
C ILE A 23 -8.19 9.32 -6.13
N ALA A 24 -7.36 8.38 -6.58
CA ALA A 24 -7.33 7.99 -7.99
C ALA A 24 -8.37 6.91 -8.27
N LYS A 25 -8.75 6.74 -9.54
CA LYS A 25 -9.66 5.68 -9.98
C LYS A 25 -9.00 4.86 -11.08
N ARG A 26 -9.05 3.54 -10.95
CA ARG A 26 -8.64 2.61 -12.01
C ARG A 26 -9.88 1.91 -12.61
N PRO A 27 -9.82 1.45 -13.86
CA PRO A 27 -10.89 0.61 -14.42
C PRO A 27 -11.18 -0.60 -13.52
N GLY A 28 -12.46 -0.91 -13.34
CA GLY A 28 -12.89 -2.12 -12.64
C GLY A 28 -12.62 -3.37 -13.45
N PHE A 29 -12.50 -4.51 -12.78
CA PHE A 29 -12.36 -5.80 -13.44
C PHE A 29 -13.59 -6.11 -14.30
N GLY A 30 -13.38 -6.61 -15.52
CA GLY A 30 -14.47 -7.03 -16.42
C GLY A 30 -15.43 -5.92 -16.85
N GLY A 31 -15.00 -4.66 -16.86
CA GLY A 31 -15.89 -3.51 -17.14
C GLY A 31 -16.75 -3.09 -15.95
N GLY A 32 -16.45 -3.61 -14.75
CA GLY A 32 -17.08 -3.18 -13.51
C GLY A 32 -16.79 -1.71 -13.16
N PRO A 33 -17.46 -1.19 -12.11
CA PRO A 33 -17.29 0.20 -11.69
C PRO A 33 -15.81 0.52 -11.38
N PRO A 34 -15.36 1.76 -11.65
CA PRO A 34 -14.00 2.16 -11.33
C PRO A 34 -13.67 1.94 -9.85
N VAL A 35 -12.49 1.37 -9.58
CA VAL A 35 -12.05 1.08 -8.23
C VAL A 35 -11.24 2.27 -7.70
N PRO A 36 -11.67 2.92 -6.61
CA PRO A 36 -10.90 3.99 -5.98
C PRO A 36 -9.63 3.42 -5.34
N TYR A 37 -8.52 4.15 -5.42
CA TYR A 37 -7.29 3.81 -4.73
C TYR A 37 -6.47 5.05 -4.39
N LEU A 38 -5.67 4.94 -3.32
CA LEU A 38 -4.64 5.92 -2.97
C LEU A 38 -3.35 5.56 -3.70
N GLU A 39 -2.74 6.54 -4.36
CA GLU A 39 -1.44 6.38 -5.00
C GLU A 39 -0.33 6.20 -3.95
N GLY A 40 0.70 5.40 -4.26
CA GLY A 40 1.76 5.07 -3.30
C GLY A 40 2.51 6.31 -2.79
N TRP A 41 2.81 7.26 -3.69
CA TRP A 41 3.51 8.49 -3.32
C TRP A 41 2.67 9.36 -2.37
N LYS A 42 1.35 9.49 -2.60
CA LYS A 42 0.45 10.21 -1.70
C LYS A 42 0.37 9.56 -0.32
N ALA A 43 0.39 8.23 -0.26
CA ALA A 43 0.42 7.51 1.01
C ALA A 43 1.70 7.82 1.81
N ILE A 44 2.85 7.91 1.14
CA ILE A 44 4.14 8.29 1.74
C ILE A 44 4.11 9.74 2.24
N ASP A 45 3.59 10.67 1.43
CA ASP A 45 3.50 12.08 1.83
C ASP A 45 2.59 12.28 3.04
N LEU A 46 1.42 11.62 3.06
CA LEU A 46 0.53 11.62 4.20
C LEU A 46 1.18 11.02 5.45
N ALA A 47 1.96 9.95 5.30
CA ALA A 47 2.74 9.38 6.40
C ALA A 47 3.72 10.39 6.99
N ASN A 48 4.45 11.09 6.11
CA ASN A 48 5.41 12.11 6.49
C ASN A 48 4.74 13.33 7.13
N GLU A 49 3.53 13.70 6.71
CA GLU A 49 2.77 14.80 7.31
C GLU A 49 2.18 14.44 8.69
N VAL A 50 1.74 13.19 8.86
CA VAL A 50 1.12 12.72 10.11
C VAL A 50 2.19 12.39 11.15
N PHE A 51 3.16 11.55 10.79
CA PHE A 51 4.16 11.03 11.72
C PHE A 51 5.47 11.83 11.73
N GLY A 52 5.74 12.62 10.68
CA GLY A 52 7.05 13.22 10.44
C GLY A 52 7.98 12.26 9.70
N PHE A 53 8.94 12.80 8.94
CA PHE A 53 9.90 12.00 8.14
C PHE A 53 10.70 10.97 8.95
N ASN A 54 10.84 11.17 10.27
CA ASN A 54 11.53 10.29 11.20
C ASN A 54 10.59 9.71 12.29
N GLY A 55 9.27 9.76 12.07
CA GLY A 55 8.27 9.21 12.98
C GLY A 55 7.80 7.81 12.61
N TRP A 56 8.14 7.35 11.40
CA TRP A 56 7.78 6.04 10.89
C TRP A 56 8.91 5.46 10.04
N SER A 57 8.89 4.15 9.86
CA SER A 57 9.75 3.43 8.94
C SER A 57 8.98 2.25 8.34
N SER A 58 9.42 1.77 7.18
CA SER A 58 8.87 0.58 6.52
C SER A 58 9.97 -0.45 6.29
N SER A 59 9.68 -1.73 6.51
CA SER A 59 10.57 -2.85 6.20
C SER A 59 9.84 -3.98 5.50
N ILE A 60 10.47 -4.52 4.46
CA ILE A 60 10.00 -5.76 3.82
C ILE A 60 10.36 -6.91 4.76
N VAL A 61 9.34 -7.61 5.25
CA VAL A 61 9.48 -8.79 6.13
C VAL A 61 9.66 -10.04 5.30
N SER A 62 8.86 -10.18 4.23
CA SER A 62 9.00 -11.25 3.24
C SER A 62 8.67 -10.72 1.84
N LEU A 63 9.32 -11.29 0.82
CA LEU A 63 9.04 -11.05 -0.59
C LEU A 63 9.19 -12.36 -1.36
N GLU A 64 8.06 -12.97 -1.68
CA GLU A 64 7.98 -14.33 -2.22
C GLU A 64 7.42 -14.32 -3.64
N THR A 65 7.99 -15.16 -4.50
CA THR A 65 7.43 -15.40 -5.84
C THR A 65 6.51 -16.60 -5.75
N ASP A 66 5.20 -16.35 -5.78
CA ASP A 66 4.17 -17.37 -5.55
C ASP A 66 4.10 -18.35 -6.73
N PHE A 67 4.21 -17.81 -7.95
CA PHE A 67 4.29 -18.59 -9.19
C PHE A 67 5.05 -17.79 -10.26
N CYS A 68 5.67 -18.50 -11.21
CA CYS A 68 6.32 -17.91 -12.37
C CYS A 68 6.29 -18.90 -13.54
N ASP A 69 5.21 -18.86 -14.30
CA ASP A 69 4.96 -19.74 -15.43
C ASP A 69 5.35 -19.08 -16.76
N VAL A 70 5.72 -19.90 -17.74
CA VAL A 70 6.00 -19.46 -19.11
C VAL A 70 5.19 -20.32 -20.06
N ASP A 71 4.37 -19.70 -20.90
CA ASP A 71 3.59 -20.42 -21.90
C ASP A 71 4.42 -20.87 -23.11
N GLU A 72 3.83 -21.67 -24.00
CA GLU A 72 4.47 -22.16 -25.22
C GLU A 72 4.94 -21.03 -26.17
N GLN A 73 4.38 -19.83 -26.04
CA GLN A 73 4.73 -18.63 -26.82
C GLN A 73 5.83 -17.79 -26.15
N GLY A 74 6.38 -18.26 -25.02
CA GLY A 74 7.41 -17.59 -24.24
C GLY A 74 6.89 -16.40 -23.42
N ARG A 75 5.58 -16.31 -23.17
CA ARG A 75 4.99 -15.24 -22.36
C ARG A 75 4.97 -15.66 -20.89
N VAL A 76 5.43 -14.76 -20.04
CA VAL A 76 5.56 -14.94 -18.60
C VAL A 76 4.26 -14.57 -17.89
N LYS A 77 3.88 -15.39 -16.92
CA LYS A 77 2.84 -15.14 -15.92
C LYS A 77 3.47 -15.28 -14.54
N ILE A 78 3.49 -14.20 -13.76
CA ILE A 78 4.15 -14.14 -12.45
C ILE A 78 3.25 -13.50 -11.40
N GLY A 79 3.26 -14.08 -10.19
CA GLY A 79 2.66 -13.53 -8.98
C GLY A 79 3.70 -13.42 -7.87
N VAL A 80 3.66 -12.30 -7.14
CA VAL A 80 4.57 -12.01 -6.04
C VAL A 80 3.77 -11.49 -4.85
N SER A 81 4.03 -12.07 -3.69
CA SER A 81 3.52 -11.63 -2.39
C SER A 81 4.60 -10.89 -1.60
N CYS A 82 4.23 -9.82 -0.92
CA CYS A 82 5.12 -9.04 -0.06
C CYS A 82 4.47 -8.82 1.30
N ILE A 83 5.16 -9.17 2.39
CA ILE A 83 4.76 -8.78 3.75
C ILE A 83 5.54 -7.52 4.12
N MET A 84 4.82 -6.45 4.45
CA MET A 84 5.42 -5.17 4.84
C MET A 84 5.07 -4.84 6.28
N ARG A 85 6.09 -4.49 7.07
CA ARG A 85 5.93 -3.90 8.40
C ARG A 85 6.12 -2.39 8.33
N ILE A 86 5.22 -1.65 8.97
CA ILE A 86 5.43 -0.23 9.27
C ILE A 86 5.54 -0.09 10.78
N THR A 87 6.62 0.55 11.23
CA THR A 87 6.92 0.76 12.65
C THR A 87 6.99 2.26 12.94
N LEU A 88 6.22 2.72 13.91
CA LEU A 88 6.27 4.07 14.45
C LEU A 88 7.41 4.23 15.45
N ARG A 89 7.77 5.48 15.76
CA ARG A 89 8.85 5.80 16.71
C ARG A 89 8.68 5.17 18.09
N ASP A 90 7.44 5.03 18.56
CA ASP A 90 7.13 4.45 19.86
C ASP A 90 7.20 2.90 19.88
N GLY A 91 7.52 2.28 18.74
CA GLY A 91 7.58 0.84 18.58
C GLY A 91 6.26 0.19 18.15
N THR A 92 5.16 0.94 18.09
CA THR A 92 3.88 0.45 17.55
C THR A 92 4.08 0.07 16.08
N TYR A 93 3.58 -1.10 15.68
CA TYR A 93 3.70 -1.55 14.30
C TYR A 93 2.44 -2.26 13.79
N HIS A 94 2.29 -2.24 12.48
CA HIS A 94 1.33 -3.07 11.75
C HIS A 94 2.05 -3.83 10.64
N GLU A 95 1.48 -4.96 10.26
CA GLU A 95 1.88 -5.75 9.11
C GLU A 95 0.66 -6.04 8.24
N ASP A 96 0.88 -6.07 6.94
CA ASP A 96 -0.11 -6.52 5.97
C ASP A 96 0.62 -7.11 4.76
N VAL A 97 -0.12 -7.87 3.95
CA VAL A 97 0.35 -8.49 2.72
C VAL A 97 -0.05 -7.64 1.52
N GLY A 98 0.85 -7.44 0.57
CA GLY A 98 0.57 -6.86 -0.73
C GLY A 98 0.87 -7.81 -1.86
N ASN A 99 0.20 -7.62 -2.99
CA ASN A 99 0.33 -8.49 -4.16
C ASN A 99 0.76 -7.69 -5.39
N GLY A 100 1.57 -8.32 -6.22
CA GLY A 100 1.97 -7.78 -7.51
C GLY A 100 2.01 -8.88 -8.57
N ALA A 101 1.56 -8.55 -9.77
CA ALA A 101 1.46 -9.53 -10.84
C ALA A 101 1.83 -8.93 -12.20
N MET A 102 2.27 -9.80 -13.11
CA MET A 102 2.42 -9.47 -14.52
C MET A 102 2.11 -10.69 -15.37
N GLU A 103 1.38 -10.46 -16.47
CA GLU A 103 1.02 -11.50 -17.42
C GLU A 103 1.29 -11.01 -18.85
N GLY A 104 1.65 -11.92 -19.74
CA GLY A 104 1.69 -11.66 -21.18
C GLY A 104 2.98 -11.02 -21.72
N VAL A 105 3.99 -10.78 -20.88
CA VAL A 105 5.29 -10.23 -21.32
C VAL A 105 6.28 -11.32 -21.64
N LYS A 106 7.11 -11.13 -22.67
CA LYS A 106 8.18 -12.08 -23.01
C LYS A 106 9.44 -11.93 -22.14
N SER A 107 9.67 -10.73 -21.61
CA SER A 107 10.85 -10.47 -20.77
C SER A 107 10.59 -10.88 -19.31
N LYS A 108 11.22 -11.98 -18.88
CA LYS A 108 11.18 -12.44 -17.48
C LYS A 108 11.71 -11.36 -16.52
N GLY A 109 12.77 -10.64 -16.90
CA GLY A 109 13.31 -9.53 -16.10
C GLY A 109 12.29 -8.41 -15.85
N GLN A 110 11.56 -7.99 -16.90
CA GLN A 110 10.50 -6.98 -16.77
C GLN A 110 9.34 -7.49 -15.91
N ALA A 111 8.95 -8.76 -16.07
CA ALA A 111 7.90 -9.39 -15.28
C ALA A 111 8.23 -9.36 -13.77
N PHE A 112 9.44 -9.80 -13.41
CA PHE A 112 9.93 -9.76 -12.02
C PHE A 112 10.02 -8.33 -11.48
N GLN A 113 10.55 -7.40 -12.26
CA GLN A 113 10.72 -6.01 -11.82
C GLN A 113 9.38 -5.36 -11.50
N LYS A 114 8.38 -5.52 -12.38
CA LYS A 114 7.05 -4.95 -12.15
C LYS A 114 6.35 -5.63 -10.98
N ALA A 115 6.28 -6.96 -10.96
CA ALA A 115 5.56 -7.70 -9.93
C ALA A 115 6.11 -7.43 -8.52
N LYS A 116 7.44 -7.42 -8.35
CA LYS A 116 8.06 -7.08 -7.06
C LYS A 116 7.80 -5.65 -6.61
N LYS A 117 7.91 -4.67 -7.52
CA LYS A 117 7.64 -3.25 -7.20
C LYS A 117 6.18 -3.02 -6.83
N GLU A 118 5.26 -3.66 -7.54
CA GLU A 118 3.83 -3.58 -7.29
C GLU A 118 3.47 -4.22 -5.94
N ALA A 119 3.97 -5.43 -5.66
CA ALA A 119 3.74 -6.13 -4.40
C ALA A 119 4.20 -5.29 -3.19
N ALA A 120 5.41 -4.72 -3.25
CA ALA A 120 5.93 -3.89 -2.18
C ALA A 120 5.12 -2.60 -1.99
N THR A 121 4.69 -1.95 -3.08
CA THR A 121 3.89 -0.73 -3.03
C THR A 121 2.47 -1.00 -2.52
N ASP A 122 1.87 -2.12 -2.92
CA ASP A 122 0.56 -2.55 -2.43
C ASP A 122 0.63 -2.86 -0.92
N ALA A 123 1.65 -3.61 -0.49
CA ALA A 123 1.85 -3.96 0.91
C ALA A 123 2.02 -2.70 1.76
N LEU A 124 2.85 -1.75 1.33
CA LEU A 124 3.02 -0.45 1.99
C LEU A 124 1.67 0.27 2.22
N LYS A 125 0.87 0.41 1.15
CA LYS A 125 -0.44 1.10 1.23
C LYS A 125 -1.42 0.38 2.15
N ARG A 126 -1.39 -0.96 2.16
CA ARG A 126 -2.26 -1.78 2.99
C ARG A 126 -1.86 -1.76 4.45
N THR A 127 -0.57 -1.78 4.75
CA THR A 127 -0.07 -1.65 6.10
C THR A 127 -0.34 -0.25 6.66
N ILE A 128 -0.14 0.80 5.87
CA ILE A 128 -0.24 2.18 6.38
C ILE A 128 -1.69 2.61 6.69
N LYS A 129 -2.68 2.13 5.93
CA LYS A 129 -4.09 2.44 6.23
C LYS A 129 -4.52 1.93 7.61
N SER A 130 -3.87 0.90 8.16
CA SER A 130 -4.22 0.34 9.48
C SER A 130 -4.09 1.36 10.62
N PHE A 131 -3.29 2.41 10.42
CA PHE A 131 -3.12 3.48 11.42
C PHE A 131 -4.28 4.50 11.44
N GLY A 132 -5.08 4.64 10.37
CA GLY A 132 -6.19 5.61 10.42
C GLY A 132 -6.92 5.90 9.10
N LYS A 133 -8.03 6.61 9.23
CA LYS A 133 -8.90 7.03 8.11
C LYS A 133 -8.15 7.88 7.10
N LEU A 134 -7.35 8.83 7.58
CA LEU A 134 -6.58 9.75 6.74
C LEU A 134 -5.53 9.01 5.90
N LEU A 135 -5.01 7.87 6.37
CA LEU A 135 -4.01 7.07 5.67
C LEU A 135 -4.63 6.07 4.68
N GLY A 136 -5.90 6.25 4.33
CA GLY A 136 -6.59 5.47 3.29
C GLY A 136 -7.63 4.50 3.81
N ASN A 137 -7.81 4.34 5.13
CA ASN A 137 -8.85 3.44 5.65
C ASN A 137 -10.27 3.94 5.34
N CYS A 138 -10.47 5.25 5.16
CA CYS A 138 -11.78 5.81 4.79
C CYS A 138 -12.31 5.28 3.45
N MET A 139 -11.43 4.89 2.51
CA MET A 139 -11.84 4.37 1.20
C MET A 139 -12.56 3.03 1.25
N TYR A 140 -12.54 2.34 2.40
CA TYR A 140 -13.24 1.07 2.61
C TYR A 140 -14.62 1.25 3.25
N ASP A 141 -14.97 2.47 3.70
CA ASP A 141 -16.31 2.81 4.17
C ASP A 141 -17.23 3.00 2.96
N LYS A 142 -18.29 2.18 2.85
CA LYS A 142 -19.25 2.28 1.73
C LYS A 142 -20.07 3.58 1.76
N ARG A 143 -20.06 4.32 2.87
CA ARG A 143 -20.75 5.60 3.04
C ARG A 143 -19.83 6.81 2.86
N TYR A 144 -18.56 6.58 2.50
CA TYR A 144 -17.58 7.60 2.14
C TYR A 144 -17.66 7.88 0.64
#